data_AF-A0AAD0HUY0-F1
#
_entry.id   AF-A0AAD0HUY0-F1
#
_cell.length_a   1.000
_cell.length_b   1.000
_cell.length_c   1.000
_cell.angle_alpha   90.00
_cell.angle_beta   90.00
_cell.angle_gamma   90.00
#
_symmetry.space_group_name_H-M   'P 1'
#
loop_
_entity.id
_entity.type
_entity.pdbx_description
1 polymer ?
#
loop_
_entity_poly.entity_id
_entity_poly.type
_entity_poly.pdbx_seq_one_letter_code
_entity_poly.pdbx_strand_id
1 'polypeptide(L)' 'MKYWRDEYLVLKNLIEKYCETEDRNRLMKILETEDRFLFKYFINEFSKLKIPSKMTSKELEEYEKKIMVYI' A
#
# COMPACT_ATOMS: atom_id res chain seq x y z
N MET A 1 13.23 12.81 5.30
CA MET A 1 12.12 11.92 4.88
C MET A 1 10.95 12.09 5.84
N LYS A 2 10.04 13.05 5.59
CA LYS A 2 8.87 13.35 6.46
C LYS A 2 7.54 13.30 5.69
N TYR A 3 7.59 13.00 4.40
CA TYR A 3 6.50 13.22 3.45
C TYR A 3 5.59 12.00 3.22
N TRP A 4 5.90 10.83 3.78
CA TRP A 4 5.21 9.57 3.45
C TRP A 4 4.63 8.86 4.67
N ARG A 5 4.55 9.54 5.82
CA ARG A 5 4.18 8.88 7.08
C ARG A 5 2.73 8.41 7.06
N ASP A 6 1.86 9.19 6.42
CA ASP A 6 0.44 8.89 6.33
C ASP A 6 0.18 7.83 5.25
N GLU A 7 0.82 7.96 4.08
CA GLU A 7 0.77 6.97 3.00
C GLU A 7 1.28 5.60 3.46
N TYR A 8 2.41 5.59 4.18
CA TYR A 8 2.98 4.37 4.77
C TYR A 8 1.99 3.72 5.74
N LEU A 9 1.35 4.51 6.61
CA LEU A 9 0.43 3.97 7.61
C LEU A 9 -0.82 3.35 6.95
N VAL A 10 -1.36 4.01 5.92
CA VAL A 10 -2.49 3.48 5.14
C VAL A 10 -2.10 2.15 4.49
N LEU A 11 -0.98 2.11 3.78
CA LEU A 11 -0.51 0.90 3.10
C LEU A 11 -0.21 -0.24 4.08
N LYS A 12 0.45 0.05 5.20
CA LYS A 12 0.73 -0.91 6.25
C LYS A 12 -0.55 -1.53 6.79
N ASN A 13 -1.54 -0.71 7.15
CA ASN A 13 -2.83 -1.19 7.67
C ASN A 13 -3.55 -2.09 6.66
N LEU A 14 -3.55 -1.71 5.38
CA LEU A 14 -4.16 -2.50 4.31
C LEU A 14 -3.44 -3.84 4.10
N ILE A 15 -2.11 -3.84 4.12
CA ILE A 15 -1.32 -5.07 4.02
C ILE A 15 -1.61 -6.00 5.20
N GLU A 16 -1.56 -5.49 6.43
CA GLU A 16 -1.79 -6.29 7.63
C GLU A 16 -3.21 -6.88 7.69
N LYS A 17 -4.20 -6.15 7.17
CA LYS A 17 -5.61 -6.55 7.19
C LYS A 17 -5.99 -7.52 6.07
N TYR A 18 -5.43 -7.37 4.88
CA TYR A 18 -5.93 -8.06 3.67
C TYR A 18 -4.93 -9.01 3.01
N CYS A 19 -3.62 -8.90 3.26
CA CYS A 19 -2.62 -9.78 2.66
C CYS A 19 -2.41 -11.06 3.48
N GLU A 20 -2.19 -12.17 2.78
CA GLU A 20 -1.70 -13.39 3.41
C GLU A 20 -0.26 -13.24 3.90
N THR A 21 0.21 -14.15 4.75
CA THR A 21 1.52 -14.03 5.42
C THR A 21 2.68 -13.84 4.45
N GLU A 22 2.69 -14.54 3.32
CA GLU A 22 3.76 -14.45 2.33
C GLU A 22 3.75 -13.09 1.62
N ASP A 23 2.60 -12.68 1.09
CA ASP A 23 2.44 -11.37 0.45
C ASP A 23 2.70 -10.21 1.41
N ARG A 24 2.24 -10.32 2.65
CA ARG A 24 2.49 -9.34 3.72
C ARG A 24 3.97 -9.15 3.96
N ASN A 25 4.72 -10.23 4.14
CA ASN A 25 6.16 -10.16 4.38
C ASN A 25 6.90 -9.56 3.18
N ARG A 26 6.48 -9.90 1.96
CA ARG A 26 7.07 -9.37 0.73
C ARG A 26 6.79 -7.87 0.56
N LEU A 27 5.53 -7.46 0.73
CA LEU A 27 5.09 -6.08 0.57
C LEU A 27 5.63 -5.16 1.66
N MET A 28 5.71 -5.61 2.91
CA MET A 28 6.29 -4.82 4.00
C MET A 28 7.78 -4.54 3.78
N LYS A 29 8.55 -5.52 3.29
CA LYS A 29 9.97 -5.29 2.95
C LYS A 29 10.14 -4.20 1.89
N ILE A 30 9.28 -4.21 0.87
CA ILE A 30 9.31 -3.18 -0.18
C ILE A 30 8.91 -1.81 0.40
N LEU A 31 7.86 -1.77 1.23
CA LEU A 31 7.36 -0.56 1.87
C LEU A 31 8.39 0.07 2.83
N GLU A 32 9.14 -0.75 3.57
CA GLU A 32 10.21 -0.33 4.50
C GLU A 32 11.46 0.22 3.81
N THR A 33 11.65 -0.06 2.52
CA THR A 33 12.83 0.43 1.78
C THR A 33 12.74 1.95 1.53
N GLU A 34 11.59 2.58 1.76
CA GLU A 34 11.32 4.04 1.64
C GLU A 34 11.83 4.68 0.33
N ASP A 35 11.92 3.89 -0.75
CA ASP A 35 12.38 4.34 -2.07
C ASP A 35 11.19 4.64 -2.99
N ARG A 36 11.19 5.84 -3.59
CA ARG A 36 10.15 6.34 -4.48
C ARG A 36 10.02 5.53 -5.78
N PHE A 37 11.12 4.99 -6.31
CA PHE A 37 11.08 4.11 -7.49
C PHE A 37 10.45 2.76 -7.14
N LEU A 38 10.75 2.26 -5.95
CA LEU A 38 10.13 1.04 -5.42
C LEU A 38 8.67 1.25 -5.05
N PHE A 39 8.21 2.48 -4.80
CA PHE A 39 6.80 2.77 -4.56
C PHE A 39 5.91 2.44 -5.77
N LYS A 40 6.33 2.80 -6.99
CA LYS A 40 5.56 2.44 -8.20
C LYS A 40 5.50 0.93 -8.40
N TYR A 41 6.61 0.24 -8.11
CA TYR A 41 6.66 -1.22 -8.13
C TYR A 41 5.76 -1.83 -7.05
N PHE A 42 5.77 -1.27 -5.84
CA PHE A 42 4.91 -1.66 -4.73
C PHE A 42 3.43 -1.58 -5.13
N ILE A 43 2.98 -0.46 -5.70
CA ILE A 43 1.56 -0.33 -6.08
C ILE A 43 1.19 -1.34 -7.17
N ASN A 44 2.09 -1.58 -8.13
CA ASN A 44 1.85 -2.62 -9.13
C ASN A 44 1.68 -4.00 -8.48
N GLU A 45 2.57 -4.41 -7.59
CA GLU A 45 2.46 -5.68 -6.87
C GLU A 45 1.20 -5.75 -5.98
N PHE A 46 0.90 -4.67 -5.27
CA PHE A 46 -0.30 -4.58 -4.42
C PHE A 46 -1.60 -4.66 -5.23
N SER A 47 -1.64 -4.02 -6.40
CA SER A 47 -2.82 -4.04 -7.29
C SER A 47 -3.15 -5.44 -7.81
N LYS A 48 -2.14 -6.29 -8.04
CA LYS A 48 -2.32 -7.69 -8.49
C LYS A 48 -3.08 -8.54 -7.48
N LEU A 49 -3.01 -8.19 -6.20
CA LEU A 49 -3.72 -8.89 -5.13
C LEU A 49 -5.23 -8.58 -5.10
N LYS A 50 -5.69 -7.66 -5.94
CA LYS A 50 -7.11 -7.22 -6.00
C LYS A 50 -7.66 -6.84 -4.63
N ILE A 51 -6.81 -6.30 -3.74
CA ILE A 51 -7.22 -5.86 -2.40
C ILE A 51 -8.22 -4.69 -2.44
N PRO A 52 -8.15 -3.73 -3.39
CA PRO A 52 -9.14 -2.65 -3.46
C PRO A 52 -10.60 -3.11 -3.51
N SER A 53 -10.90 -4.29 -4.08
CA SER A 53 -12.27 -4.81 -4.10
C SER A 53 -12.76 -5.37 -2.76
N LYS A 54 -11.86 -5.55 -1.78
CA LYS A 54 -12.14 -6.02 -0.42
C LYS A 54 -12.18 -4.88 0.61
N MET A 55 -11.78 -3.67 0.22
CA MET A 55 -11.74 -2.49 1.08
C MET A 55 -13.15 -1.98 1.39
N THR A 56 -13.33 -1.40 2.58
CA THR A 56 -14.52 -0.58 2.84
C THR A 56 -14.47 0.72 2.03
N SER A 57 -15.61 1.38 1.84
CA SER A 57 -15.67 2.63 1.08
C SER A 57 -14.74 3.72 1.63
N LYS A 58 -14.57 3.78 2.96
CA LYS A 58 -13.65 4.75 3.61
C LYS A 58 -12.18 4.42 3.33
N GLU A 59 -11.80 3.15 3.43
CA GLU A 59 -10.43 2.71 3.15
C GLU A 59 -10.07 2.90 1.68
N LEU A 60 -11.03 2.63 0.78
CA LEU A 60 -10.85 2.86 -0.65
C LEU A 60 -10.68 4.34 -0.95
N GLU A 61 -11.52 5.21 -0.38
CA GLU A 61 -11.41 6.66 -0.55
C GLU A 61 -10.07 7.20 -0.03
N GLU A 62 -9.60 6.72 1.13
CA GLU A 62 -8.30 7.11 1.67
C GLU A 62 -7.14 6.61 0.83
N TYR A 63 -7.21 5.37 0.34
CA TYR A 63 -6.24 4.80 -0.59
C TYR A 63 -6.19 5.59 -1.90
N GLU A 64 -7.33 5.93 -2.50
CA GLU A 64 -7.36 6.73 -3.73
C GLU A 64 -6.80 8.15 -3.51
N LYS A 65 -7.19 8.82 -2.42
CA LYS A 65 -6.77 10.19 -2.13
C LYS A 65 -5.31 10.33 -1.72
N LYS A 66 -4.74 9.33 -1.06
CA LYS A 66 -3.37 9.41 -0.52
C LYS A 66 -2.35 8.63 -1.33
N ILE A 67 -2.77 7.58 -2.04
CA ILE A 67 -1.84 6.66 -2.71
C ILE A 67 -1.92 6.78 -4.23
N MET A 68 -3.12 6.73 -4.81
CA MET A 68 -3.30 6.74 -6.27
C MET A 68 -2.90 8.07 -6.93
N VAL A 69 -2.80 9.17 -6.18
CA VAL A 69 -2.31 10.48 -6.67
C VAL A 69 -0.85 10.46 -7.12
N TYR A 70 -0.06 9.46 -6.71
CA TYR A 70 1.37 9.36 -7.01
C TYR A 70 1.71 8.41 -8.18
N ILE A 71 0.69 7.90 -8.88
CA ILE A 71 0.81 6.93 -9.99
C ILE A 71 0.59 7.62 -11.32
#